data_AF-A0A851QJ48-F1
#
_entry.id   AF-A0A851QJ48-F1
#
_cell.length_a   1.000
_cell.length_b   1.000
_cell.length_c   1.000
_cell.angle_alpha   90.00
_cell.angle_beta   90.00
_cell.angle_gamma   90.00
#
_symmetry.space_group_name_H-M   'P 1'
#
loop_
_entity.id
_entity.type
_entity.pdbx_description
1 polymer ?
#
loop_
_entity_poly.entity_id
_entity_poly.type
_entity_poly.pdbx_seq_one_letter_code
_entity_poly.pdbx_strand_id
1 'polypeptide(L)' 'NRALTSPPTLLNLPRVPRKIRISLDYEWGEVAFFDVENKIPIFTFPPASFAGERIRPWFWVELGSVSLVR' A
#
# COMPACT_ATOMS: atom_id res chain seq x y z
N ASN A 1 12.62 1.77 2.89
CA ASN A 1 11.55 1.56 1.89
C ASN A 1 11.50 0.10 1.45
N ARG A 2 10.58 -0.68 2.03
CA ARG A 2 10.35 -2.09 1.66
C ARG A 2 8.86 -2.42 1.69
N ALA A 3 8.42 -3.33 0.83
CA ALA A 3 7.12 -3.98 0.94
C ALA A 3 7.23 -5.18 1.89
N LEU A 4 6.17 -5.42 2.67
CA LEU A 4 6.11 -6.50 3.66
C LEU A 4 5.71 -7.84 3.01
N THR A 5 6.57 -8.32 2.12
CA THR A 5 6.52 -9.66 1.50
C THR A 5 7.46 -10.61 2.24
N SER A 6 7.41 -11.91 1.90
CA SER A 6 8.32 -12.93 2.42
C SER A 6 9.11 -13.60 1.28
N PRO A 7 10.41 -13.28 1.10
CA PRO A 7 11.20 -12.28 1.84
C PRO A 7 10.78 -10.83 1.50
N PRO A 8 11.15 -9.83 2.32
CA PRO A 8 10.78 -8.43 2.06
C PRO A 8 11.33 -7.90 0.73
N THR A 9 10.49 -7.24 -0.06
CA THR A 9 10.88 -6.64 -1.34
C THR A 9 11.38 -5.21 -1.12
N LEU A 10 12.61 -4.92 -1.54
CA LEU A 10 13.15 -3.56 -1.51
C LEU A 10 12.44 -2.69 -2.56
N LEU A 11 12.05 -1.47 -2.16
CA LEU A 11 11.40 -0.52 -3.05
C LEU A 11 12.40 0.56 -3.46
N ASN A 12 12.65 0.68 -4.77
CA ASN A 12 13.45 1.77 -5.32
C ASN A 12 12.55 2.99 -5.59
N LEU A 13 12.41 3.84 -4.58
CA LEU A 13 11.65 5.07 -4.68
C LEU A 13 12.62 6.23 -4.95
N PRO A 14 12.57 6.89 -6.12
CA PRO A 14 13.50 7.98 -6.44
C PRO A 14 13.30 9.20 -5.54
N ARG A 15 12.13 9.33 -4.91
CA ARG A 15 11.74 10.38 -3.97
C ARG A 15 10.79 9.83 -2.92
N VAL A 16 10.67 10.52 -1.79
CA VAL A 16 9.66 10.19 -0.77
C VAL A 16 8.29 10.64 -1.29
N PRO A 17 7.32 9.74 -1.48
CA PRO A 17 5.98 10.10 -1.94
C PRO A 17 5.28 10.93 -0.85
N ARG A 18 4.68 12.05 -1.23
CA ARG A 18 3.90 12.90 -0.30
C ARG A 18 2.43 12.52 -0.24
N LYS A 19 1.93 11.90 -1.31
CA LYS A 19 0.55 11.40 -1.42
C LYS A 19 0.53 10.04 -2.10
N ILE A 20 0.02 9.05 -1.37
CA ILE A 20 -0.09 7.68 -1.85
C ILE A 20 -1.56 7.38 -2.13
N ARG A 21 -1.83 6.72 -3.25
CA ARG A 21 -3.12 6.06 -3.52
C ARG A 21 -2.95 4.57 -3.28
N ILE A 22 -3.93 4.00 -2.59
CA ILE A 22 -4.04 2.56 -2.36
C ILE A 22 -5.28 2.11 -3.13
N SER A 23 -5.11 1.12 -4.00
CA SER A 23 -6.20 0.47 -4.74
C SER A 23 -6.38 -0.94 -4.20
N LEU A 24 -7.62 -1.32 -3.92
CA LEU A 24 -8.01 -2.68 -3.58
C LEU A 24 -8.90 -3.19 -4.71
N ASP A 25 -8.46 -4.23 -5.39
CA ASP A 25 -9.30 -5.02 -6.27
C ASP A 25 -9.67 -6.32 -5.56
N TYR A 26 -10.89 -6.34 -5.00
CA TYR A 26 -11.34 -7.46 -4.19
C TYR A 26 -11.51 -8.75 -4.99
N GLU A 27 -12.05 -8.64 -6.20
CA GLU A 27 -12.34 -9.79 -7.07
C GLU A 27 -11.06 -10.39 -7.63
N TRP A 28 -10.09 -9.55 -7.99
CA TRP A 28 -8.78 -10.00 -8.48
C TRP A 28 -7.80 -10.35 -7.36
N GLY A 29 -8.14 -10.09 -6.09
CA GLY A 29 -7.27 -10.41 -4.97
C GLY A 29 -6.05 -9.49 -4.86
N GLU A 30 -6.10 -8.27 -5.39
CA GLU A 30 -4.93 -7.41 -5.58
C GLU A 30 -4.99 -6.16 -4.70
N VAL A 31 -3.82 -5.77 -4.17
CA VAL A 31 -3.60 -4.45 -3.57
C VAL A 31 -2.41 -3.77 -4.23
N ALA A 32 -2.63 -2.56 -4.73
CA ALA A 32 -1.63 -1.77 -5.44
C ALA A 32 -1.45 -0.38 -4.82
N PHE A 33 -0.19 0.07 -4.77
CA PHE A 33 0.23 1.34 -4.21
C PHE A 33 0.80 2.22 -5.33
N PHE A 34 0.41 3.50 -5.34
CA PHE A 34 0.82 4.48 -6.35
C PHE A 34 1.25 5.79 -5.71
N ASP A 35 2.28 6.42 -6.27
CA ASP A 35 2.59 7.82 -6.01
C ASP A 35 1.66 8.69 -6.85
N VAL A 36 0.79 9.46 -6.19
CA VAL A 36 -0.22 10.28 -6.87
C VAL A 36 0.42 11.48 -7.57
N GLU A 37 1.45 12.07 -6.97
CA GLU A 37 2.06 13.28 -7.49
C GLU A 37 2.91 12.95 -8.72
N ASN A 38 3.71 11.89 -8.62
CA ASN A 38 4.59 11.47 -9.71
C ASN A 38 3.89 10.54 -10.72
N LYS A 39 2.65 10.12 -10.43
CA LYS A 39 1.83 9.23 -11.28
C LYS A 39 2.54 7.92 -11.65
N ILE A 40 3.33 7.38 -10.72
CA ILE A 40 4.09 6.13 -10.90
C ILE A 40 3.58 5.05 -9.95
N PRO A 41 3.59 3.77 -10.37
CA PRO A 41 3.36 2.66 -9.46
C PRO A 41 4.50 2.57 -8.44
N ILE A 42 4.15 2.27 -7.19
CA ILE A 42 5.11 2.01 -6.10
C ILE A 42 5.32 0.50 -5.99
N PHE A 43 4.23 -0.26 -5.80
CA PHE A 43 4.28 -1.70 -5.62
C PHE A 43 2.88 -2.30 -5.77
N THR A 44 2.81 -3.51 -6.33
CA THR A 44 1.60 -4.33 -6.36
C THR A 44 1.91 -5.64 -5.66
N PHE A 45 1.09 -6.00 -4.66
CA PHE A 45 1.22 -7.29 -4.00
C PHE A 45 0.81 -8.41 -4.95
N PRO A 46 1.47 -9.59 -4.89
CA PRO A 46 0.99 -10.76 -5.60
C PRO A 46 -0.49 -11.02 -5.25
N PRO A 47 -1.32 -11.44 -6.23
CA PRO A 47 -2.72 -11.74 -5.97
C PRO A 47 -2.89 -12.75 -4.83
N ALA A 48 -3.86 -12.50 -3.95
CA ALA A 48 -4.18 -13.35 -2.82
C ALA A 48 -5.70 -13.48 -2.66
N SER A 49 -6.15 -14.64 -2.19
CA SER A 49 -7.55 -14.82 -1.81
C SER A 49 -7.86 -14.04 -0.54
N PHE A 50 -8.92 -13.23 -0.57
CA PHE A 50 -9.44 -12.52 0.60
C PHE A 50 -10.54 -13.29 1.35
N ALA A 51 -10.92 -14.47 0.85
CA ALA A 51 -11.83 -15.40 1.53
C ALA A 51 -13.19 -14.81 2.00
N GLY A 52 -13.68 -13.75 1.36
CA GLY A 52 -14.92 -13.09 1.79
C GLY A 52 -14.76 -12.20 3.03
N GLU A 53 -13.53 -12.03 3.53
CA GLU A 53 -13.26 -11.19 4.69
C GLU A 53 -13.38 -9.71 4.36
N ARG A 54 -13.85 -8.93 5.35
CA ARG A 54 -13.90 -7.48 5.27
C ARG A 54 -12.52 -6.88 5.49
N ILE A 55 -11.96 -6.31 4.44
CA ILE A 55 -10.69 -5.58 4.50
C ILE A 55 -10.93 -4.16 5.02
N ARG A 56 -10.02 -3.69 5.89
CA ARG A 56 -9.99 -2.31 6.38
C ARG A 56 -8.62 -1.71 6.11
N PRO A 57 -8.53 -0.41 5.83
CA PRO A 57 -7.23 0.27 5.81
C PRO A 57 -6.52 0.12 7.15
N TRP A 58 -5.23 -0.20 7.10
CA TRP A 58 -4.37 -0.32 8.26
C TRP A 58 -3.22 0.69 8.14
N PHE A 59 -2.98 1.41 9.23
CA PHE A 59 -1.95 2.45 9.30
C PHE A 59 -1.04 2.16 10.49
N TRP A 60 0.26 2.10 10.23
CA TRP A 60 1.29 2.01 11.26
C TRP A 60 2.15 3.27 11.20
N VAL A 61 2.34 3.94 12.34
CA VAL A 61 3.20 5.12 12.45
C VAL A 61 4.29 4.82 13.47
N GLU A 62 5.54 4.81 13.01
CA GLU A 62 6.70 4.54 13.87
C GLU A 62 6.97 5.70 14.85
N LEU A 63 6.77 6.95 14.41
CA LEU A 63 6.93 8.16 15.22
C LEU A 63 5.88 9.21 14.80
N GLY A 64 5.10 9.74 15.74
CA GLY A 64 4.12 10.82 15.53
C GLY A 64 2.67 10.45 15.83
N SER A 65 1.72 11.31 15.44
CA SER A 65 0.28 11.09 15.59
C SER A 65 -0.42 11.06 14.24
N VAL A 66 -1.41 10.18 14.10
CA VAL A 66 -2.31 10.14 12.92
C VAL A 66 -3.60 10.85 13.28
N SER A 67 -3.99 11.81 12.44
CA SER A 67 -5.35 12.35 12.45
C SER A 67 -6.13 11.74 11.29
N LEU A 68 -7.00 10.77 11.59
CA LEU A 68 -7.99 10.26 10.63
C LEU A 68 -9.24 11.11 10.77
N VAL A 69 -9.40 12.08 9.87
CA VAL A 69 -10.69 12.74 9.70
C VAL A 69 -11.64 11.75 9.04
N ARG A 70 -12.77 11.50 9.70
CA ARG A 70 -13.86 10.66 9.19
C ARG A 70 -14.59 11.33 8.05
#